data_AF-W1YTY1-F1
#
_entry.id   AF-W1YTY1-F1
#
_cell.length_a   1.000
_cell.length_b   1.000
_cell.length_c   1.000
_cell.angle_alpha   90.00
_cell.angle_beta   90.00
_cell.angle_gamma   90.00
#
_symmetry.space_group_name_H-M   'P 1'
#
loop_
_entity.id
_entity.type
_entity.pdbx_description
1 polymer ?
#
loop_
_entity_poly.entity_id
_entity_poly.type
_entity_poly.pdbx_seq_one_letter_code
_entity_poly.pdbx_strand_id
1 'polypeptide(L)'
;INTILEVAQYKEDGKCKGLIVAGCLSQQYQDELFQEIPEIDALIGTGAWDQIMVAVDAIEHGNRSCIMENITNIYDERMPRIQTTPRYSAYVK
;
A
#
# COMPACT_ATOMS: atom_id res chain seq x y z
N ILE A 1 -3.81 12.21 2.78
CA ILE A 1 -3.23 12.39 4.12
C ILE A 1 -4.31 12.25 5.19
N ASN A 2 -5.42 13.01 5.17
CA ASN A 2 -6.53 12.87 6.15
C ASN A 2 -7.01 11.43 6.42
N THR A 3 -7.15 10.61 5.38
CA THR A 3 -7.55 9.19 5.54
C THR A 3 -6.54 8.36 6.34
N ILE A 4 -5.24 8.68 6.26
CA ILE A 4 -4.21 7.96 7.02
C ILE A 4 -4.36 8.30 8.51
N LEU A 5 -4.63 9.57 8.84
CA LEU A 5 -4.87 10.02 10.22
C LEU A 5 -6.15 9.40 10.81
N GLU A 6 -7.23 9.33 10.03
CA GLU A 6 -8.46 8.66 10.44
C GLU A 6 -8.21 7.17 10.73
N VAL A 7 -7.42 6.48 9.91
CA VAL A 7 -7.10 5.06 10.13
C VAL A 7 -6.11 4.87 11.28
N ALA A 8 -5.17 5.80 11.48
CA ALA A 8 -4.22 5.78 12.59
C ALA A 8 -4.92 5.80 13.95
N GLN A 9 -6.02 6.54 14.09
CA GLN A 9 -6.85 6.54 15.31
C GLN A 9 -7.38 5.14 15.67
N TYR A 10 -7.62 4.25 14.70
CA TYR A 10 -8.05 2.88 15.00
C TYR A 10 -6.93 2.00 15.58
N LYS A 11 -5.68 2.44 15.50
CA LYS A 11 -4.56 1.80 16.18
C LYS A 11 -4.46 2.24 17.64
N GLU A 12 -4.82 3.49 17.95
CA GLU A 12 -4.88 4.01 19.32
C GLU A 12 -6.13 3.51 20.07
N ASP A 13 -7.30 3.60 19.46
CA ASP A 13 -8.60 3.34 20.12
C ASP A 13 -9.21 1.96 19.79
N GLY A 14 -8.61 1.20 18.86
CA GLY A 14 -9.24 0.03 18.25
C GLY A 14 -8.45 -1.29 18.33
N LYS A 15 -8.85 -2.25 17.48
CA LYS A 15 -8.22 -3.60 17.35
C LYS A 15 -7.18 -3.65 16.22
N CYS A 16 -6.75 -2.51 15.69
CA CYS A 16 -5.84 -2.50 14.56
C CYS A 16 -4.44 -2.92 15.03
N LYS A 17 -3.94 -4.05 14.52
CA LYS A 17 -2.64 -4.61 14.91
C LYS A 17 -1.46 -3.96 14.16
N GLY A 18 -1.73 -3.33 13.02
CA GLY A 18 -0.71 -2.77 12.15
C GLY A 18 -1.28 -1.83 11.11
N LEU A 19 -0.56 -0.74 10.83
CA LEU A 19 -0.91 0.24 9.80
C LEU A 19 0.10 0.19 8.66
N ILE A 20 -0.39 -0.16 7.46
CA ILE A 20 0.40 -0.23 6.23
C ILE A 20 -0.12 0.83 5.26
N VAL A 21 0.77 1.73 4.81
CA VAL A 21 0.43 2.73 3.79
C VAL A 21 1.11 2.36 2.48
N ALA A 22 0.31 2.07 1.46
CA ALA A 22 0.77 1.71 0.13
C ALA A 22 0.39 2.76 -0.92
N GLY A 23 1.32 3.15 -1.80
CA GLY A 23 1.03 4.04 -2.93
C GLY A 23 2.19 4.93 -3.39
N CYS A 24 1.89 5.89 -4.29
CA CYS A 24 2.88 6.86 -4.76
C CYS A 24 3.19 7.91 -3.68
N LEU A 25 2.22 8.17 -2.80
CA LEU A 25 2.36 9.13 -1.71
C LEU A 25 3.38 8.64 -0.68
N SER A 26 3.36 7.35 -0.32
CA SER A 26 4.38 6.74 0.55
C SER A 26 5.75 6.72 -0.10
N GLN A 27 5.83 6.60 -1.43
CA GLN A 27 7.10 6.62 -2.15
C GLN A 27 7.75 8.01 -2.20
N GLN A 28 6.94 9.07 -2.30
CA GLN A 28 7.43 10.44 -2.40
C GLN A 28 7.68 11.09 -1.02
N TYR A 29 6.88 10.75 -0.01
CA TYR A 29 6.86 11.41 1.29
C TYR A 29 7.18 10.45 2.45
N GLN A 30 8.10 9.51 2.25
CA GLN A 30 8.44 8.48 3.25
C GLN A 30 8.81 9.05 4.62
N ASP A 31 9.76 9.99 4.65
CA ASP A 31 10.33 10.51 5.88
C ASP A 31 9.32 11.39 6.60
N GLU A 32 8.60 12.23 5.85
CA GLU A 32 7.54 13.08 6.36
C GLU A 32 6.40 12.25 6.95
N LEU A 33 5.96 11.18 6.29
CA LEU A 33 4.91 10.31 6.81
C LEU A 33 5.32 9.60 8.11
N PHE A 34 6.56 9.12 8.20
CA PHE A 34 7.04 8.51 9.44
C PHE A 34 7.23 9.52 10.58
N GLN A 35 7.54 10.77 10.25
CA GLN A 35 7.68 11.85 11.24
C GLN A 35 6.33 12.38 11.72
N GLU A 36 5.40 12.62 10.80
CA GLU A 36 4.07 13.16 11.13
C GLU A 36 3.13 12.12 11.73
N ILE A 37 3.27 10.84 11.33
CA ILE A 37 2.38 9.75 11.72
C ILE A 37 3.20 8.55 12.22
N PRO A 38 3.67 8.58 13.49
CA PRO A 38 4.50 7.51 14.06
C PRO A 38 3.76 6.18 14.25
N GLU A 39 2.44 6.16 14.09
CA GLU A 39 1.58 4.98 14.14
C GLU A 39 1.75 4.08 12.90
N ILE A 40 2.36 4.58 11.82
CA ILE A 40 2.63 3.79 10.62
C ILE A 40 3.71 2.74 10.94
N ASP A 41 3.40 1.46 10.69
CA ASP A 41 4.37 0.37 10.87
C ASP A 41 5.10 0.04 9.58
N ALA A 42 4.42 0.16 8.43
CA ALA A 42 5.02 -0.10 7.14
C ALA A 42 4.61 0.88 6.05
N LEU A 43 5.59 1.24 5.21
CA LEU A 43 5.39 1.98 3.98
C LEU A 43 5.72 1.07 2.79
N ILE A 44 4.80 1.01 1.83
CA ILE A 44 4.96 0.23 0.60
C ILE A 44 4.89 1.18 -0.60
N GLY A 45 5.91 1.15 -1.46
CA GLY A 45 5.93 1.89 -2.71
C GLY A 45 5.01 1.28 -3.77
N THR A 46 4.73 2.04 -4.84
CA THR A 46 3.84 1.59 -5.93
C THR A 46 4.27 0.29 -6.62
N GLY A 47 5.57 0.01 -6.65
CA GLY A 47 6.15 -1.17 -7.28
C GLY A 47 6.26 -2.41 -6.40
N ALA A 48 5.98 -2.30 -5.09
CA ALA A 48 6.28 -3.36 -4.11
C ALA A 48 5.03 -3.99 -3.48
N TRP A 49 3.90 -3.97 -4.19
CA TRP A 49 2.63 -4.48 -3.67
C TRP A 49 2.62 -6.00 -3.46
N ASP A 50 3.44 -6.73 -4.22
CA ASP A 50 3.70 -8.16 -4.06
C ASP A 50 4.37 -8.48 -2.71
N GLN A 51 5.08 -7.50 -2.13
CA GLN A 51 5.77 -7.63 -0.84
C GLN A 51 4.90 -7.27 0.37
N ILE A 52 3.60 -7.05 0.17
CA ILE A 52 2.69 -6.76 1.28
C ILE A 52 2.73 -7.86 2.36
N MET A 53 2.92 -9.12 1.97
CA MET A 53 3.05 -10.23 2.91
C MET A 53 4.31 -10.13 3.77
N VAL A 54 5.41 -9.63 3.21
CA VAL A 54 6.67 -9.39 3.96
C VAL A 54 6.47 -8.27 4.97
N ALA A 55 5.78 -7.20 4.58
CA ALA A 55 5.43 -6.11 5.49
C ALA A 55 4.52 -6.59 6.63
N VAL A 56 3.52 -7.43 6.34
CA VAL A 56 2.65 -8.02 7.37
C VAL A 56 3.45 -8.86 8.36
N ASP A 57 4.33 -9.73 7.87
CA ASP A 57 5.18 -10.58 8.71
C ASP A 57 6.12 -9.74 9.59
N ALA A 58 6.73 -8.69 9.02
CA ALA A 58 7.56 -7.76 9.78
C ALA A 58 6.78 -7.09 10.93
N ILE A 59 5.53 -6.70 10.70
CA ILE A 59 4.67 -6.10 11.71
C ILE A 59 4.29 -7.10 12.80
N GLU A 60 4.00 -8.35 12.46
CA GLU A 60 3.74 -9.39 13.46
C GLU A 60 4.96 -9.62 14.39
N HIS A 61 6.17 -9.44 13.86
CA HIS A 61 7.41 -9.51 14.63
C HIS A 61 7.79 -8.20 15.34
N GLY A 62 6.97 -7.14 15.22
CA GLY A 62 7.18 -5.84 15.86
C GLY A 62 8.21 -4.94 15.18
N ASN A 63 8.59 -5.25 13.94
CA ASN A 63 9.55 -4.47 13.16
C ASN A 63 8.84 -3.49 12.22
N ARG A 64 9.41 -2.29 12.08
CA ARG A 64 9.00 -1.32 11.06
C ARG A 64 9.69 -1.63 9.74
N SER A 65 8.94 -1.62 8.65
CA SER A 65 9.47 -1.95 7.32
C SER A 65 9.13 -0.86 6.30
N CYS A 66 10.15 -0.34 5.61
CA CYS A 66 9.98 0.53 4.46
C CYS A 66 10.42 -0.22 3.21
N ILE A 67 9.47 -0.49 2.30
CA ILE A 67 9.74 -1.24 1.07
C ILE A 67 9.43 -0.34 -0.12
N MET A 68 10.49 0.12 -0.78
CA MET A 68 10.41 1.02 -1.92
C MET A 68 11.12 0.39 -3.12
N GLU A 69 10.51 -0.65 -3.70
CA GLU A 69 11.02 -1.17 -4.96
C GLU A 69 10.59 -0.31 -6.15
N ASN A 70 11.54 -0.10 -7.07
CA ASN A 70 11.27 0.52 -8.35
C ASN A 70 10.66 -0.50 -9.29
N ILE A 71 9.59 -0.08 -9.98
CA ILE A 71 8.79 -0.88 -10.90
C ILE A 71 9.70 -1.59 -11.91
N THR A 72 9.82 -2.91 -11.76
CA THR A 72 10.18 -3.79 -12.87
C THR A 72 8.87 -4.40 -13.35
N ASN A 73 8.24 -3.67 -14.28
CA ASN A 73 6.97 -3.93 -14.95
C ASN A 73 6.14 -5.16 -14.49
N ILE A 74 5.09 -4.90 -13.70
CA ILE A 74 4.21 -5.92 -13.09
C ILE A 74 2.94 -6.15 -13.93
N TYR A 75 2.68 -5.27 -14.90
CA TYR A 75 1.61 -5.41 -15.88
C TYR A 75 2.23 -5.77 -17.22
N ASP A 76 2.28 -7.07 -17.50
CA ASP A 76 2.60 -7.54 -18.84
C ASP A 76 1.42 -7.16 -19.77
N GLU A 77 1.72 -6.61 -20.94
CA GLU A 77 0.76 -6.39 -22.02
C GLU A 77 -0.02 -7.66 -22.41
N ARG A 78 0.52 -8.84 -22.05
CA ARG A 78 -0.06 -10.17 -22.24
C ARG A 78 -1.06 -10.57 -21.14
N MET A 79 -1.19 -9.78 -20.07
CA MET A 79 -2.12 -10.10 -18.99
C MET A 79 -3.57 -10.05 -19.52
N PRO A 80 -4.35 -11.13 -19.39
CA PRO A 80 -5.68 -11.21 -20.00
C PRO A 80 -6.63 -10.19 -19.38
N ARG A 81 -7.16 -9.27 -20.20
CA ARG A 81 -8.18 -8.32 -19.76
C ARG A 81 -9.51 -9.04 -19.62
N ILE A 82 -10.08 -9.02 -18.41
CA ILE A 82 -11.43 -9.54 -18.16
C ILE A 82 -12.43 -8.45 -18.55
N GLN A 83 -13.32 -8.74 -19.50
CA GLN A 83 -14.42 -7.84 -19.81
C GLN A 83 -15.48 -7.91 -18.71
N THR A 84 -15.56 -6.84 -17.93
CA THR A 84 -16.62 -6.63 -16.91
C THR A 84 -17.89 -5.98 -17.49
N THR A 85 -17.85 -5.61 -18.77
CA THR A 85 -18.95 -4.99 -19.52
C THR A 85 -19.74 -6.03 -20.31
N PRO A 86 -21.01 -5.77 -20.65
CA PRO A 86 -21.81 -6.66 -21.49
C PRO A 86 -21.11 -6.98 -22.81
N ARG A 87 -21.35 -8.16 -23.39
CA ARG A 87 -20.69 -8.64 -24.64
C ARG A 87 -20.65 -7.66 -25.80
N TYR A 88 -21.56 -6.70 -25.85
CA TYR A 88 -21.71 -5.73 -26.94
C TYR A 88 -21.09 -4.35 -26.66
N SER A 89 -20.50 -4.13 -25.47
CA SER A 89 -19.80 -2.89 -25.16
C SER A 89 -18.51 -3.15 -24.40
N ALA A 90 -17.52 -2.31 -24.64
CA ALA A 90 -16.27 -2.31 -23.89
C ALA A 90 -15.91 -0.87 -23.56
N TYR A 91 -15.54 -0.61 -22.31
CA TYR A 91 -14.98 0.68 -21.93
C TYR A 91 -13.49 0.68 -22.27
N VAL A 92 -13.07 1.64 -23.09
CA VAL A 92 -11.67 1.86 -23.45
C VAL A 92 -11.24 3.18 -22.80
N LYS A 93 -10.18 3.12 -21.99
CA LYS A 93 -9.51 4.27 -21.41
C LYS A 93 -8.12 4.39 -22.01
#